data_AF-A0A8S2F1S0-F1
#
_entry.id   AF-A0A8S2F1S0-F1
#
_cell.length_a   1.000
_cell.length_b   1.000
_cell.length_c   1.000
_cell.angle_alpha   90.00
_cell.angle_beta   90.00
_cell.angle_gamma   90.00
#
_symmetry.space_group_name_H-M   'P 1'
#
loop_
_entity.id
_entity.type
_entity.pdbx_description
1 polymer ?
#
loop_
_entity_poly.entity_id
_entity_poly.type
_entity_poly.pdbx_seq_one_letter_code
_entity_poly.pdbx_strand_id
1 'polypeptide(L)'
;MLNVNGDIYISDVGRVQKWISTRNEFIPVMSINSSCSGVFVDIIDNLYCSMTRYHQVLKRSLNDSESASISAAAGTGSKGFAATKAMEIHNI
;
A
#
# COMPACT_ATOMS: atom_id res chain seq x y z
N MET A 1 2.31 8.11 6.47
CA MET A 1 2.61 8.88 5.24
C MET A 1 1.58 10.00 5.10
N LEU A 2 1.97 11.18 4.62
CA LEU A 2 1.08 12.28 4.21
C LEU A 2 0.81 12.17 2.70
N ASN A 3 -0.43 12.26 2.22
CA ASN A 3 -0.73 12.35 0.78
C ASN A 3 -0.79 13.82 0.30
N VAL A 4 -1.08 14.03 -0.99
CA VAL A 4 -1.22 15.36 -1.61
C VAL A 4 -2.35 16.21 -1.01
N ASN A 5 -3.34 15.58 -0.38
CA ASN A 5 -4.47 16.24 0.26
C ASN A 5 -4.22 16.54 1.75
N GLY A 6 -3.02 16.22 2.27
CA GLY A 6 -2.69 16.40 3.68
C GLY A 6 -3.27 15.31 4.60
N ASP A 7 -3.79 14.22 4.05
CA ASP A 7 -4.29 13.08 4.83
C ASP A 7 -3.13 12.22 5.34
N ILE A 8 -3.27 11.71 6.56
CA ILE A 8 -2.28 10.87 7.20
C ILE A 8 -2.75 9.42 7.21
N TYR A 9 -1.93 8.54 6.63
CA TYR A 9 -2.14 7.09 6.60
C TYR A 9 -1.10 6.39 7.46
N ILE A 10 -1.56 5.49 8.32
CA ILE A 10 -0.75 4.73 9.28
C ILE A 10 -1.05 3.25 9.10
N SER A 11 0.00 2.43 9.04
CA SER A 11 -0.15 0.98 9.11
C SER A 11 -0.19 0.53 10.57
N ASP A 12 -1.17 -0.31 10.87
CA ASP A 12 -1.25 -1.11 12.10
C ASP A 12 -1.24 -2.60 11.72
N VAL A 13 -1.13 -3.49 12.70
CA VAL A 13 -1.26 -4.92 12.48
C VAL A 13 -2.65 -5.23 11.92
N GLY A 14 -2.67 -5.76 10.70
CA GLY A 14 -3.87 -6.21 10.02
C GLY A 14 -4.60 -5.12 9.23
N ARG A 15 -4.13 -3.87 9.23
CA ARG A 15 -4.81 -2.79 8.49
C ARG A 15 -3.94 -1.58 8.19
N VAL A 16 -4.36 -0.82 7.18
CA VAL A 16 -3.96 0.58 6.99
C VAL A 16 -5.15 1.46 7.36
N GLN A 17 -4.90 2.52 8.13
CA GLN A 17 -5.92 3.43 8.63
C GLN A 17 -5.61 4.86 8.20
N LYS A 18 -6.65 5.60 7.84
CA LYS A 18 -6.61 7.06 7.68
C LYS A 18 -6.91 7.71 9.03
N TRP A 19 -6.07 8.64 9.45
CA TRP A 19 -6.32 9.46 10.64
C TRP A 19 -7.13 10.70 10.28
N ILE A 20 -8.23 10.91 11.01
CA ILE A 20 -9.07 12.09 10.90
C ILE A 20 -8.75 13.01 12.06
N SER A 21 -7.88 13.99 11.82
CA SER A 21 -7.34 14.87 12.87
C SER A 21 -8.42 15.67 13.60
N THR A 22 -9.49 16.08 12.91
CA THR A 22 -10.59 16.88 13.48
C THR A 22 -11.41 16.13 14.53
N ARG A 23 -11.50 14.80 14.43
CA ARG A 23 -12.25 13.94 15.37
C ARG A 23 -11.34 13.02 16.19
N ASN A 24 -10.04 13.05 15.92
CA ASN A 24 -9.06 12.13 16.48
C ASN A 24 -9.46 10.64 16.31
N GLU A 25 -9.95 10.28 15.13
CA GLU A 25 -10.41 8.94 14.82
C GLU A 25 -9.53 8.27 13.75
N PHE A 26 -9.48 6.95 13.77
CA PHE A 26 -8.79 6.13 12.77
C PHE A 26 -9.81 5.28 12.01
N ILE A 27 -9.89 5.48 10.70
CA ILE A 27 -10.81 4.74 9.83
C ILE A 27 -9.98 3.71 9.05
N PRO A 28 -10.27 2.40 9.15
CA PRO A 28 -9.65 1.39 8.31
C PRO A 28 -9.97 1.66 6.84
N VAL A 29 -8.93 1.71 6.00
CA VAL A 29 -9.07 1.91 4.54
C VAL A 29 -8.51 0.73 3.74
N MET A 30 -7.84 -0.20 4.40
CA MET A 30 -7.35 -1.45 3.81
C MET A 30 -7.20 -2.50 4.91
N SER A 31 -7.81 -3.67 4.73
CA SER A 31 -7.67 -4.82 5.63
C SER A 31 -6.70 -5.85 5.04
N ILE A 32 -5.65 -6.19 5.77
CA ILE A 32 -4.56 -7.06 5.33
C ILE A 32 -4.25 -8.09 6.43
N ASN A 33 -3.40 -9.07 6.14
CA ASN A 33 -3.06 -10.13 7.09
C ASN A 33 -1.82 -9.82 7.97
N SER A 34 -1.24 -8.62 7.87
CA SER A 34 -0.06 -8.21 8.64
C SER A 34 0.08 -6.68 8.65
N SER A 35 1.27 -6.13 8.94
CA SER A 35 1.56 -4.70 8.79
C SER A 35 2.33 -4.43 7.49
N CYS A 36 2.22 -3.20 7.01
CA CYS A 36 3.04 -2.69 5.93
C CYS A 36 4.38 -2.20 6.50
N SER A 37 5.49 -2.58 5.87
CA SER A 37 6.79 -1.96 6.13
C SER A 37 6.85 -0.52 5.58
N GLY A 38 5.96 -0.19 4.63
CA GLY A 38 5.79 1.16 4.11
C GLY A 38 4.41 1.32 3.48
N VAL A 39 3.85 2.53 3.60
CA VAL A 39 2.56 2.91 3.02
C VAL A 39 2.80 4.07 2.06
N PHE A 40 2.28 3.96 0.84
CA PHE A 40 2.35 4.99 -0.20
C PHE A 40 0.95 5.27 -0.76
N VAL A 41 0.65 6.52 -1.16
CA VAL A 41 -0.56 6.86 -1.93
C VAL A 41 -0.12 7.65 -3.15
N ASP A 42 -0.56 7.23 -4.34
CA ASP A 42 -0.23 7.92 -5.59
C ASP A 42 -1.16 9.13 -5.85
N ILE A 43 -0.92 9.83 -6.96
CA ILE A 43 -1.66 11.06 -7.32
C ILE A 43 -3.11 10.82 -7.78
N ILE A 44 -3.53 9.56 -7.94
CA ILE A 44 -4.90 9.17 -8.30
C ILE A 44 -5.56 8.35 -7.18
N ASP A 45 -5.07 8.54 -5.95
CA ASP A 45 -5.57 7.93 -4.71
C ASP A 45 -5.57 6.40 -4.67
N ASN A 46 -4.57 5.76 -5.28
CA ASN A 46 -4.30 4.36 -4.97
C ASN A 46 -3.38 4.25 -3.75
N LEU A 47 -3.82 3.50 -2.74
CA LEU A 47 -3.04 3.14 -1.58
C LEU A 47 -2.23 1.87 -1.83
N TYR A 48 -0.94 1.94 -1.54
CA TYR A 48 0.02 0.86 -1.65
C TYR A 48 0.56 0.48 -0.27
N CYS A 49 0.60 -0.83 0.00
CA CYS A 49 1.14 -1.41 1.22
C CYS A 49 2.31 -2.34 0.85
N SER A 50 3.53 -1.96 1.21
CA SER A 50 4.71 -2.80 1.02
C SER A 50 4.78 -3.86 2.13
N MET A 51 4.56 -5.12 1.79
CA MET A 51 4.54 -6.25 2.74
C MET A 51 5.80 -7.08 2.60
N THR A 52 6.91 -6.63 3.22
CA THR A 52 8.22 -7.30 3.10
C THR A 52 8.17 -8.77 3.53
N ARG A 53 7.41 -9.10 4.59
CA ARG A 53 7.22 -10.48 5.06
C ARG A 53 6.54 -11.39 4.03
N TYR A 54 5.74 -10.82 3.15
CA TYR A 54 4.98 -11.54 2.12
C TYR A 54 5.54 -11.29 0.71
N HIS A 55 6.67 -10.61 0.57
CA HIS A 55 7.34 -10.39 -0.71
C HIS A 55 6.41 -9.81 -1.79
N GLN A 56 5.52 -8.90 -1.40
CA GLN A 56 4.57 -8.28 -2.31
C GLN A 56 4.24 -6.84 -1.91
N VAL A 57 3.76 -6.08 -2.88
CA VAL A 57 3.16 -4.76 -2.68
C VAL A 57 1.69 -4.89 -3.03
N LEU A 58 0.83 -4.69 -2.04
CA LEU A 58 -0.61 -4.67 -2.24
C LEU A 58 -1.07 -3.27 -2.62
N LYS A 59 -2.14 -3.20 -3.42
CA LYS A 59 -2.75 -1.97 -3.92
C LYS A 59 -4.26 -2.00 -3.70
N ARG A 60 -4.83 -0.85 -3.35
CA ARG A 60 -6.28 -0.60 -3.34
C ARG A 60 -6.57 0.85 -3.79
N SER A 61 -7.61 1.04 -4.60
CA SER A 61 -8.16 2.37 -4.89
C SER A 61 -8.91 2.90 -3.67
N LEU A 62 -8.63 4.13 -3.25
CA LEU A 62 -9.37 4.81 -2.18
C LEU A 62 -10.65 5.50 -2.68
N ASN A 63 -10.80 5.60 -4.00
CA ASN A 63 -11.99 6.15 -4.65
C ASN A 63 -13.10 5.10 -4.85
N ASP A 64 -12.77 3.83 -4.67
CA ASP A 64 -13.74 2.74 -4.79
C ASP A 64 -14.49 2.54 -3.45
N SER A 65 -15.54 1.72 -3.47
CA SER A 65 -16.28 1.38 -2.26
C SER A 65 -15.41 0.64 -1.24
N GLU A 66 -15.82 0.65 0.03
CA GLU A 66 -15.09 -0.04 1.10
C GLU A 66 -14.91 -1.56 0.84
N SER A 67 -15.78 -2.13 0.03
CA SER A 67 -15.77 -3.54 -0.41
C SER A 67 -14.84 -3.80 -1.61
N ALA A 68 -14.15 -2.79 -2.13
CA ALA A 68 -13.25 -2.96 -3.26
C ALA A 68 -12.09 -3.90 -2.94
N SER A 69 -11.81 -4.78 -3.89
CA SER A 69 -10.80 -5.81 -3.77
C SER A 69 -9.39 -5.23 -3.71
N ILE A 70 -8.59 -5.77 -2.80
CA ILE A 70 -7.14 -5.52 -2.76
C ILE A 70 -6.47 -6.39 -3.82
N SER A 71 -5.53 -5.83 -4.57
CA SER A 71 -4.77 -6.51 -5.62
C SER A 71 -3.27 -6.45 -5.34
N ALA A 72 -2.50 -7.35 -5.94
CA ALA A 72 -1.04 -7.24 -5.94
C ALA A 72 -0.61 -6.28 -7.07
N ALA A 73 0.10 -5.21 -6.71
CA ALA A 73 0.74 -4.32 -7.68
C ALA A 73 2.13 -4.82 -8.10
N ALA A 74 2.83 -5.51 -7.20
CA ALA A 74 4.15 -6.10 -7.47
C ALA A 74 4.44 -7.27 -6.52
N GLY A 75 5.39 -8.12 -6.91
CA GLY A 75 5.78 -9.31 -6.16
C GLY A 75 4.80 -10.48 -6.32
N THR A 76 5.25 -11.67 -5.98
CA THR A 76 4.54 -12.94 -6.24
C THR A 76 4.16 -13.69 -4.96
N GLY A 77 4.25 -13.03 -3.79
CA GLY A 77 4.06 -13.70 -2.51
C GLY A 77 5.27 -14.50 -2.03
N SER A 78 6.33 -14.60 -2.85
CA SER A 78 7.51 -15.44 -2.62
C SER A 78 8.80 -14.65 -2.68
N LYS A 79 9.79 -15.04 -1.86
CA LYS A 79 11.11 -14.40 -1.84
C LYS A 79 11.76 -14.51 -3.21
N GLY A 80 12.14 -13.38 -3.79
CA GLY A 80 12.90 -13.36 -5.03
C GLY A 80 14.33 -13.88 -4.85
N PHE A 81 14.97 -14.27 -5.94
CA PHE A 81 16.41 -14.47 -5.99
C PHE A 81 17.10 -13.11 -6.06
N ALA A 82 18.24 -12.93 -5.39
CA ALA A 82 19.05 -11.73 -5.56
C ALA A 82 19.59 -11.71 -7.01
N ALA A 83 18.88 -11.04 -7.92
CA ALA A 83 19.32 -10.93 -9.30
C ALA A 83 20.38 -9.83 -9.40
N THR A 84 21.65 -10.19 -9.61
CA THR A 84 22.68 -9.28 -10.14
C THR A 84 22.40 -9.01 -11.62
N LYS A 85 21.34 -8.23 -11.90
CA LYS A 85 21.22 -7.38 -13.10
C LYS A 85 19.97 -6.51 -12.94
N ALA A 86 20.17 -5.20 -12.81
CA ALA A 86 19.09 -4.24 -12.95
C ALA A 86 18.48 -4.38 -14.37
N MET A 87 17.16 -4.24 -14.47
CA MET A 87 16.49 -4.23 -15.78
C MET A 87 17.02 -3.06 -16.61
N GLU A 88 17.69 -3.34 -17.73
CA GLU A 88 17.86 -2.38 -18.81
C GLU A 88 16.49 -2.20 -19.48
N ILE A 89 15.91 -1.01 -19.35
CA ILE A 89 14.78 -0.61 -20.17
C ILE A 89 15.35 -0.16 -21.52
N HIS A 90 15.27 -1.01 -22.54
CA HIS A 90 15.41 -0.56 -23.92
C HIS A 90 14.12 0.18 -24.30
N ASN A 91 14.21 1.52 -24.37
CA ASN A 91 13.22 2.33 -25.08
C ASN A 91 13.23 1.92 -26.55
N ILE A 92 12.06 1.55 -27.07
CA ILE A 92 11.76 1.55 -28.51
C ILE A 92 10.73 2.66 -28.72
#